data_AF-A0A1I1DLB4-F1
#
_entry.id   AF-A0A1I1DLB4-F1
#
_cell.length_a   1.000
_cell.length_b   1.000
_cell.length_c   1.000
_cell.angle_alpha   90.00
_cell.angle_beta   90.00
_cell.angle_gamma   90.00
#
_symmetry.space_group_name_H-M   'P 1'
#
loop_
_entity.id
_entity.type
_entity.pdbx_description
1 polymer ?
#
loop_
_entity_poly.entity_id
_entity_poly.type
_entity_poly.pdbx_seq_one_letter_code
_entity_poly.pdbx_strand_id
1 'polypeptide(L)'
;MNSNNVQQKDKVFELLCLELLRKMGYGEPFHNGKGSDKGICSSLTSNNLGLKQIGFQCKCYKTRNINVSEVTHFAFGLKSQRLKGGVFITTTDFTSDVERSSP
;
A
#
# COMPACT_ATOMS: atom_id res chain seq x y z
N MET A 1 21.08 2.88 -15.17
CA MET A 1 19.94 1.94 -15.27
C MET A 1 18.68 2.76 -15.50
N ASN A 2 17.96 2.53 -16.60
CA ASN A 2 16.85 3.39 -17.06
C ASN A 2 15.66 3.36 -16.09
N SER A 3 15.24 4.55 -15.62
CA SER A 3 14.09 4.77 -14.73
C SER A 3 12.77 4.19 -15.24
N ASN A 4 12.66 3.95 -16.55
CA ASN A 4 11.48 3.36 -17.18
C ASN A 4 11.21 1.89 -16.78
N ASN A 5 12.24 1.12 -16.40
CA ASN A 5 12.06 -0.29 -16.00
C ASN A 5 11.64 -0.46 -14.54
N VAL A 6 11.98 0.49 -13.66
CA VAL A 6 11.63 0.43 -12.24
C VAL A 6 10.15 0.75 -12.03
N GLN A 7 9.64 1.81 -12.69
CA GLN A 7 8.22 2.17 -12.62
C GLN A 7 7.27 1.08 -13.15
N GLN A 8 7.69 0.30 -14.15
CA GLN A 8 6.88 -0.83 -14.63
C GLN A 8 6.81 -1.96 -13.61
N LYS A 9 7.91 -2.27 -12.92
CA LYS A 9 7.95 -3.31 -11.89
C LYS A 9 7.03 -2.98 -10.71
N ASP A 10 7.03 -1.73 -10.26
CA ASP A 10 6.20 -1.28 -9.14
C ASP A 10 4.71 -1.40 -9.47
N LYS A 11 4.31 -1.07 -10.70
CA LYS A 11 2.93 -1.25 -11.17
C LYS A 11 2.51 -2.72 -11.26
N VAL A 12 3.38 -3.60 -11.73
CA VAL A 12 3.09 -5.04 -11.80
C VAL A 12 2.90 -5.62 -10.39
N PHE A 13 3.74 -5.22 -9.43
CA PHE A 13 3.60 -5.65 -8.06
C PHE A 13 2.30 -5.12 -7.40
N GLU A 14 1.96 -3.85 -7.66
CA GLU A 14 0.70 -3.28 -7.15
C GLU A 14 -0.53 -4.02 -7.68
N LEU A 15 -0.56 -4.35 -8.97
CA LEU A 15 -1.63 -5.16 -9.57
C LEU A 15 -1.71 -6.56 -8.98
N LEU A 16 -0.57 -7.20 -8.68
CA LEU A 16 -0.54 -8.51 -8.04
C LEU A 16 -1.12 -8.45 -6.62
N CYS A 17 -0.72 -7.47 -5.82
CA CYS A 17 -1.24 -7.28 -4.47
C CYS A 17 -2.72 -6.95 -4.47
N LEU A 18 -3.17 -6.15 -5.44
CA LEU A 18 -4.57 -5.83 -5.64
C LEU A 18 -5.40 -7.09 -5.94
N GLU A 19 -4.93 -7.94 -6.85
CA GLU A 19 -5.58 -9.20 -7.20
C GLU A 19 -5.61 -10.18 -6.01
N LEU A 20 -4.55 -10.21 -5.20
CA LEU A 20 -4.51 -10.98 -3.97
C LEU A 20 -5.60 -10.52 -2.99
N LEU A 21 -5.68 -9.21 -2.72
CA LEU A 21 -6.67 -8.65 -1.80
C LEU A 21 -8.10 -8.87 -2.31
N ARG A 22 -8.31 -8.77 -3.62
CA ARG A 22 -9.59 -9.11 -4.27
C ARG A 22 -9.95 -10.58 -4.04
N LYS A 23 -9.03 -11.51 -4.32
CA LYS A 23 -9.25 -12.95 -4.12
C LYS A 23 -9.46 -13.35 -2.65
N MET A 24 -8.86 -12.61 -1.72
CA MET A 24 -9.08 -12.79 -0.27
C MET A 24 -10.43 -12.22 0.21
N GLY A 25 -11.19 -11.54 -0.65
CA GLY A 25 -12.50 -10.99 -0.30
C GLY A 25 -12.45 -9.63 0.40
N TYR A 26 -11.33 -8.89 0.31
CA TYR A 26 -11.23 -7.52 0.81
C TYR A 26 -11.92 -6.48 -0.09
N GLY A 27 -12.65 -6.95 -1.10
CA GLY A 27 -13.54 -6.18 -1.95
C GLY A 27 -12.91 -5.70 -3.25
N GLU A 28 -13.62 -4.80 -3.94
CA GLU A 28 -13.26 -4.40 -5.30
C GLU A 28 -12.23 -3.27 -5.31
N PRO A 29 -11.26 -3.32 -6.25
CA PRO A 29 -10.31 -2.24 -6.46
C PRO A 29 -10.99 -0.92 -6.78
N PHE A 30 -10.68 0.14 -6.02
CA PHE A 30 -10.98 1.50 -6.45
C PHE A 30 -9.67 2.24 -6.69
N HIS A 31 -9.19 2.20 -7.93
CA HIS A 31 -7.99 2.91 -8.32
C HIS A 31 -8.32 4.39 -8.60
N ASN A 32 -7.87 5.27 -7.72
CA ASN A 32 -8.17 6.71 -7.78
C ASN A 32 -7.32 7.45 -8.84
N GLY A 33 -6.48 6.75 -9.62
CA GLY A 33 -5.63 7.31 -10.68
C GLY A 33 -4.56 8.32 -10.20
N LYS A 34 -4.51 8.63 -8.91
CA LYS A 34 -3.51 9.51 -8.31
C LYS A 34 -2.31 8.66 -7.96
N GLY A 35 -1.32 8.70 -8.85
CA GLY A 35 -0.05 8.01 -8.69
C GLY A 35 0.59 8.24 -7.34
N SER A 36 1.46 7.29 -7.01
CA SER A 36 2.23 6.99 -5.79
C SER A 36 3.08 8.12 -5.18
N ASP A 37 2.58 9.35 -5.15
CA ASP A 37 3.34 10.54 -4.72
C ASP A 37 2.84 11.12 -3.39
N LYS A 38 1.70 10.61 -2.86
CA LYS A 38 1.11 11.07 -1.59
C LYS A 38 1.17 10.05 -0.45
N GLY A 39 1.82 8.89 -0.64
CA GLY A 39 2.00 7.87 0.40
C GLY A 39 0.89 6.82 0.51
N ILE A 40 -0.17 6.90 -0.31
CA ILE A 40 -1.13 5.82 -0.56
C ILE A 40 -1.17 5.57 -2.05
N CYS A 41 -0.88 4.35 -2.48
CA CYS A 41 -0.97 3.93 -3.88
C CYS A 41 -2.43 3.80 -4.35
N SER A 42 -3.29 3.14 -3.58
CA SER A 42 -4.66 2.80 -3.99
C SER A 42 -5.57 2.50 -2.79
N SER A 43 -6.88 2.62 -2.95
CA SER A 43 -7.90 2.26 -1.94
C SER A 43 -8.75 1.08 -2.40
N LEU A 44 -9.07 0.15 -1.50
CA LEU A 44 -9.98 -0.96 -1.74
C LEU A 44 -11.29 -0.73 -1.00
N THR A 45 -12.40 -1.10 -1.64
CA THR A 45 -13.73 -0.99 -1.04
C THR A 45 -14.21 -2.37 -0.64
N SER A 46 -14.22 -2.64 0.68
CA SER A 46 -14.48 -3.96 1.26
C SER A 46 -15.93 -4.43 1.20
N ASN A 47 -16.86 -3.63 0.67
CA ASN A 47 -18.25 -4.03 0.52
C ASN A 47 -18.93 -3.44 -0.71
N ASN A 48 -19.94 -4.15 -1.20
CA ASN A 48 -20.73 -3.75 -2.38
C ASN A 48 -21.49 -2.42 -2.19
N LEU A 49 -21.64 -1.96 -0.94
CA LEU A 49 -22.29 -0.70 -0.58
C LEU A 49 -21.32 0.50 -0.51
N GLY A 50 -20.00 0.32 -0.60
CA GLY A 50 -19.04 1.44 -0.57
C GLY A 50 -18.67 1.97 0.81
N LEU A 51 -19.24 1.42 1.89
CA LEU A 51 -19.21 2.03 3.23
C LEU A 51 -17.90 1.79 3.99
N LYS A 52 -17.10 0.79 3.58
CA LYS A 52 -15.83 0.47 4.25
C LYS A 52 -14.69 0.47 3.24
N GLN A 53 -13.89 1.52 3.27
CA GLN A 53 -12.68 1.63 2.49
C GLN A 53 -11.47 1.27 3.35
N ILE A 54 -10.57 0.48 2.79
CA ILE A 54 -9.25 0.18 3.36
C ILE A 54 -8.20 0.74 2.41
N GLY A 55 -7.22 1.45 2.94
CA GLY A 55 -6.09 1.92 2.14
C GLY A 55 -5.07 0.79 2.00
N PHE A 56 -4.35 0.72 0.89
CA PHE A 56 -3.20 -0.17 0.84
C PHE A 56 -2.01 0.50 0.17
N GLN A 57 -0.83 0.06 0.59
CA GLN A 57 0.44 0.49 0.03
C GLN A 57 1.26 -0.75 -0.29
N CYS A 58 1.80 -0.80 -1.49
CA CYS A 58 2.68 -1.87 -1.94
C CYS A 58 4.05 -1.26 -2.24
N LYS A 59 5.12 -1.85 -1.71
CA LYS A 59 6.50 -1.45 -2.03
C LYS A 59 7.38 -2.68 -2.27
N CYS A 60 7.95 -2.77 -3.46
CA CYS A 60 8.87 -3.85 -3.83
C CYS A 60 10.32 -3.36 -3.81
N TYR A 61 11.01 -3.56 -2.68
CA TYR A 61 12.44 -3.33 -2.58
C TYR A 61 13.22 -4.64 -2.81
N LYS A 62 14.45 -4.53 -3.34
CA LYS A 62 15.33 -5.70 -3.55
C LYS A 62 16.21 -6.03 -2.35
N THR A 63 16.69 -5.01 -1.64
CA THR A 63 17.73 -5.17 -0.60
C THR A 63 17.53 -4.25 0.59
N ARG A 64 16.51 -3.38 0.55
CA ARG A 64 16.26 -2.37 1.57
C ARG A 64 15.04 -2.77 2.39
N ASN A 65 15.20 -2.77 3.70
CA ASN A 65 14.10 -2.97 4.65
C ASN A 65 13.24 -1.71 4.76
N ILE A 66 11.97 -1.92 5.13
CA ILE A 66 11.02 -0.83 5.35
C ILE A 66 11.33 -0.15 6.68
N ASN A 67 11.48 1.16 6.66
CA ASN A 67 11.77 1.98 7.84
C ASN A 67 10.52 2.70 8.35
N VAL A 68 10.60 3.16 9.61
CA VAL A 68 9.50 3.81 10.35
C VAL A 68 8.90 4.98 9.59
N SER A 69 9.72 5.77 8.89
CA SER A 69 9.26 6.91 8.09
C SER A 69 8.26 6.52 7.01
N GLU A 70 8.46 5.37 6.33
CA GLU A 70 7.56 4.90 5.28
C GLU A 70 6.22 4.43 5.84
N VAL A 71 6.25 3.70 6.96
CA VAL A 71 5.03 3.25 7.66
C VAL A 71 4.27 4.45 8.24
N THR A 72 4.99 5.42 8.79
CA THR A 72 4.44 6.67 9.31
C THR A 72 3.78 7.49 8.21
N HIS A 73 4.44 7.63 7.06
CA HIS A 73 3.87 8.31 5.89
C HIS A 73 2.58 7.62 5.44
N PHE A 74 2.58 6.29 5.35
CA PHE A 74 1.36 5.53 5.04
C PHE A 74 0.24 5.81 6.06
N ALA A 75 0.54 5.76 7.36
CA ALA A 75 -0.42 6.05 8.42
C ALA A 75 -0.98 7.49 8.33
N PHE A 76 -0.15 8.48 7.99
CA PHE A 76 -0.60 9.85 7.71
C PHE A 76 -1.52 9.91 6.49
N GLY A 77 -1.21 9.17 5.43
CA GLY A 77 -2.07 9.03 4.27
C GLY A 77 -3.46 8.49 4.66
N LEU A 78 -3.50 7.44 5.48
CA LEU A 78 -4.76 6.81 5.91
C LEU A 78 -5.63 7.81 6.67
N LYS A 79 -5.01 8.56 7.59
CA LYS A 79 -5.68 9.65 8.33
C LYS A 79 -6.19 10.75 7.40
N SER A 80 -5.38 11.17 6.43
CA SER A 80 -5.75 12.21 5.46
C SER A 80 -6.97 11.81 4.63
N GLN A 81 -7.08 10.55 4.25
CA GLN A 81 -8.21 10.00 3.49
C GLN A 81 -9.37 9.54 4.39
N ARG A 82 -9.30 9.76 5.72
CA ARG A 82 -10.29 9.32 6.71
C ARG A 82 -10.58 7.81 6.65
N LEU A 83 -9.58 7.02 6.29
CA LEU A 83 -9.66 5.57 6.23
C LEU A 83 -9.51 4.99 7.64
N LYS A 84 -10.31 3.98 7.96
CA LYS A 84 -10.27 3.34 9.29
C LYS A 84 -9.05 2.44 9.52
N GLY A 85 -8.33 2.11 8.45
CA GLY A 85 -7.16 1.26 8.49
C GLY A 85 -6.64 0.95 7.09
N GLY A 86 -5.53 0.23 7.04
CA GLY A 86 -4.94 -0.15 5.78
C GLY A 86 -3.90 -1.26 5.89
N VAL A 87 -3.52 -1.79 4.73
CA VAL A 87 -2.58 -2.90 4.60
C VAL A 87 -1.30 -2.40 3.92
N PHE A 88 -0.16 -2.64 4.56
CA PHE A 88 1.15 -2.37 3.97
C PHE A 88 1.78 -3.69 3.52
N ILE A 89 2.09 -3.81 2.23
CA ILE A 89 2.64 -5.02 1.62
C ILE A 89 4.02 -4.71 1.07
N THR A 90 5.00 -5.54 1.43
CA THR A 90 6.36 -5.45 0.93
C THR A 90 6.98 -6.83 0.73
N THR A 91 8.04 -6.89 -0.07
CA THR A 91 8.82 -8.11 -0.32
C THR A 91 10.03 -8.26 0.60
N THR A 92 10.30 -7.25 1.44
CA THR A 92 11.45 -7.18 2.35
C THR A 92 10.97 -7.01 3.79
N ASP A 93 11.83 -7.28 4.75
CA ASP A 93 11.48 -7.15 6.16
C ASP A 93 11.29 -5.69 6.59
N PHE A 94 10.60 -5.51 7.71
CA PHE A 94 10.55 -4.24 8.43
C PHE A 94 11.78 -4.10 9.31
N THR A 95 12.26 -2.88 9.56
CA THR A 95 13.32 -2.68 10.55
C THR A 95 12.78 -2.94 11.96
N SER A 96 13.64 -3.33 12.90
CA SER A 96 13.29 -3.56 14.31
C SER A 96 12.61 -2.34 14.95
N ASP A 97 12.94 -1.15 14.48
CA ASP A 97 12.32 0.10 14.94
C ASP A 97 10.84 0.16 14.56
N VAL A 98 10.46 -0.35 13.38
CA VAL A 98 9.05 -0.43 12.97
C VAL A 98 8.29 -1.36 13.89
N GLU A 99 8.83 -2.56 14.14
CA GLU A 99 8.20 -3.56 15.00
C GLU A 99 7.96 -3.03 16.42
N ARG A 100 8.94 -2.31 16.97
CA ARG A 100 8.83 -1.64 18.28
C ARG A 100 7.90 -0.43 18.27
N SER A 101 7.79 0.26 17.15
CA SER A 101 6.97 1.48 17.00
C SER A 101 5.49 1.20 16.74
N SER A 102 5.06 -0.06 16.77
CA SER A 102 3.64 -0.43 16.64
C SER A 102 2.79 0.41 17.60
N PRO A 103 1.91 1.31 17.09
CA PRO A 103 1.11 2.22 17.91
C PRO A 103 -0.04 1.53 18.63
#